data_AF-A0A9E8ATH9-F1
#
_entry.id   AF-A0A9E8ATH9-F1
#
_cell.length_a   1.000
_cell.length_b   1.000
_cell.length_c   1.000
_cell.angle_alpha   90.00
_cell.angle_beta   90.00
_cell.angle_gamma   90.00
#
_symmetry.space_group_name_H-M   'P 1'
#
loop_
_entity.id
_entity.type
_entity.pdbx_description
1 polymer ?
#
loop_
_entity_poly.entity_id
_entity_poly.type
_entity_poly.pdbx_seq_one_letter_code
_entity_poly.pdbx_strand_id
1 'polypeptide(L)'
;MTDDFSPAAVVRRLERGQQVVIPSSKRNVLTALAIAVPLGIGLLAFFVYIVTAALGDGGSPWVIVANLRMWAIVAGIIGCLVVAPIGVFVRLRRHESLVVSPTGVASARRGEVLPGTLLPRHDIESVVFESAVSPGPKVLAYMPTEEATRRLIGRGRNPRVLVRSGFVLSHRRLFPVLRAAQARFAPHVHGHR
;
A
#
# COMPACT_ATOMS: atom_id res chain seq x y z
N MET A 1 5.69 3.34 21.80
CA MET A 1 6.99 3.25 21.10
C MET A 1 6.82 3.83 19.71
N THR A 2 7.22 5.07 19.50
CA THR A 2 7.33 5.70 18.18
C THR A 2 8.67 5.27 17.60
N ASP A 3 8.67 4.34 16.65
CA ASP A 3 9.89 4.01 15.91
C ASP A 3 10.39 5.26 15.19
N ASP A 4 11.62 5.67 15.51
CA ASP A 4 12.29 6.74 14.79
C ASP A 4 12.79 6.21 13.44
N PHE A 5 12.13 6.66 12.37
CA PHE A 5 12.49 6.33 11.00
C PHE A 5 13.33 7.42 10.33
N SER A 6 14.02 8.27 11.10
CA SER A 6 14.99 9.22 10.55
C SER A 6 16.11 8.47 9.80
N PRO A 7 16.66 9.04 8.69
CA PRO A 7 17.70 8.37 7.91
C PRO A 7 18.90 7.94 8.75
N ALA A 8 19.32 8.78 9.70
CA ALA A 8 20.43 8.49 10.61
C ALA A 8 20.09 7.34 11.59
N ALA A 9 18.88 7.30 12.14
CA ALA A 9 18.47 6.22 13.03
C ALA A 9 18.39 4.87 12.30
N VAL A 10 17.87 4.88 11.06
CA VAL A 10 17.80 3.67 10.22
C VAL A 10 19.20 3.15 9.90
N VAL A 11 20.11 4.03 9.45
CA VAL A 11 21.50 3.63 9.18
C VAL A 11 22.18 3.08 10.43
N ARG A 12 22.06 3.74 11.60
CA ARG A 12 22.64 3.25 12.86
C ARG A 12 22.06 1.90 13.33
N ARG A 13 20.80 1.59 13.01
CA ARG A 13 20.20 0.27 13.31
C ARG A 13 20.76 -0.79 12.35
N LEU A 14 20.86 -0.46 11.07
CA LEU A 14 21.47 -1.35 10.06
C LEU A 14 22.94 -1.64 10.36
N GLU A 15 23.71 -0.64 10.81
CA GLU A 15 25.12 -0.82 11.22
C GLU A 15 25.27 -1.78 12.41
N ARG A 16 24.25 -1.87 13.27
CA ARG A 16 24.17 -2.85 14.37
C ARG A 16 23.70 -4.24 13.91
N GLY A 17 23.57 -4.47 12.60
CA GLY A 17 23.05 -5.70 12.02
C GLY A 17 21.54 -5.89 12.20
N GLN A 18 20.82 -4.89 12.72
CA GLN A 18 19.38 -4.96 12.94
C GLN A 18 18.62 -4.66 11.65
N GLN A 19 17.57 -5.42 11.38
CA GLN A 19 16.67 -5.17 10.26
C GLN A 19 15.65 -4.09 10.64
N VAL A 20 15.37 -3.17 9.71
CA VAL A 20 14.38 -2.11 9.91
C VAL A 20 13.12 -2.45 9.11
N VAL A 21 12.03 -2.71 9.82
CA VAL A 21 10.73 -3.04 9.25
C VAL A 21 9.89 -1.77 9.19
N ILE A 22 9.54 -1.31 7.99
CA ILE A 22 8.67 -0.16 7.78
C ILE A 22 7.26 -0.70 7.48
N PRO A 23 6.30 -0.60 8.41
CA PRO A 23 4.98 -1.17 8.23
C PRO A 23 4.14 -0.38 7.21
N SER A 24 3.08 -1.02 6.72
CA SER A 24 2.05 -0.37 5.92
C SER A 24 1.24 0.64 6.74
N SER A 25 0.94 1.81 6.17
CA SER A 25 0.07 2.82 6.78
C SER A 25 -1.38 2.33 6.79
N LYS A 26 -1.95 2.20 7.98
CA LYS A 26 -3.37 1.90 8.17
C LYS A 26 -4.27 3.14 8.03
N ARG A 27 -3.69 4.35 7.97
CA ARG A 27 -4.41 5.61 8.20
C ARG A 27 -5.48 5.88 7.14
N ASN A 28 -5.14 5.77 5.86
CA ASN A 28 -6.10 5.99 4.76
C ASN A 28 -7.21 4.94 4.74
N VAL A 29 -6.92 3.74 5.22
CA VAL A 29 -7.88 2.63 5.29
C VAL A 29 -8.86 2.86 6.44
N LEU A 30 -8.34 3.30 7.58
CA LEU A 30 -9.14 3.63 8.76
C LEU A 30 -10.05 4.83 8.50
N THR A 31 -9.55 5.88 7.84
CA THR A 31 -10.35 7.07 7.52
C THR A 31 -11.45 6.76 6.52
N ALA A 32 -11.17 5.95 5.48
CA ALA A 32 -12.19 5.51 4.53
C ALA A 32 -13.29 4.71 5.23
N LEU A 33 -12.92 3.80 6.14
CA LEU A 33 -13.90 3.03 6.91
C LEU A 33 -14.71 3.92 7.87
N ALA A 34 -14.05 4.86 8.55
CA ALA A 34 -14.69 5.79 9.46
C ALA A 34 -15.71 6.71 8.78
N ILE A 35 -15.58 6.95 7.47
CA ILE A 35 -16.54 7.71 6.66
C ILE A 35 -17.62 6.78 6.08
N ALA A 36 -17.22 5.62 5.55
CA ALA A 36 -18.14 4.69 4.89
C ALA A 36 -19.19 4.11 5.85
N VAL A 37 -18.79 3.76 7.07
CA VAL A 37 -19.70 3.18 8.07
C VAL A 37 -20.86 4.12 8.46
N PRO A 38 -20.63 5.37 8.90
CA PRO A 38 -21.73 6.26 9.24
C PRO A 38 -22.59 6.64 8.04
N LEU A 39 -22.00 6.77 6.83
CA LEU A 39 -22.78 6.93 5.60
C LEU A 39 -23.72 5.75 5.36
N GLY A 40 -23.20 4.52 5.48
CA GLY A 40 -24.00 3.30 5.34
C GLY A 40 -25.13 3.21 6.37
N ILE A 41 -24.86 3.57 7.63
CA ILE A 41 -25.88 3.61 8.70
C ILE A 41 -26.94 4.67 8.40
N GLY A 42 -26.53 5.86 7.96
CA GLY A 42 -27.47 6.93 7.58
C GLY A 42 -28.37 6.53 6.40
N LEU A 43 -27.79 5.92 5.37
CA LEU A 43 -28.53 5.37 4.22
C LEU A 43 -29.50 4.27 4.65
N LEU A 44 -29.10 3.40 5.58
CA LEU A 44 -29.96 2.35 6.12
C LEU A 44 -31.13 2.93 6.92
N ALA A 45 -30.87 3.90 7.81
CA ALA A 45 -31.92 4.56 8.58
C ALA A 45 -32.92 5.30 7.68
N PHE A 46 -32.42 5.98 6.64
CA PHE A 46 -33.26 6.65 5.65
C PHE A 46 -34.11 5.67 4.83
N PHE A 47 -33.52 4.53 4.43
CA PHE A 47 -34.24 3.46 3.75
C PHE A 47 -35.37 2.89 4.61
N VAL A 48 -35.08 2.58 5.88
CA VAL A 48 -36.08 2.09 6.84
C VAL A 48 -37.20 3.11 7.01
N TYR A 49 -36.87 4.39 7.20
CA TYR A 49 -37.85 5.47 7.31
C TYR A 49 -38.82 5.53 6.12
N ILE A 50 -38.29 5.51 4.89
CA ILE A 50 -39.10 5.53 3.66
C ILE A 50 -40.02 4.30 3.60
N VAL A 51 -39.50 3.12 3.90
CA VAL A 51 -40.28 1.87 3.87
C VAL A 51 -41.38 1.89 4.92
N THR A 52 -41.08 2.33 6.14
CA THR A 52 -42.07 2.41 7.22
C THR A 52 -43.16 3.45 6.93
N ALA A 53 -42.80 4.60 6.35
CA ALA A 53 -43.77 5.61 5.95
C ALA A 53 -44.68 5.10 4.82
N ALA A 54 -44.11 4.48 3.79
CA ALA A 54 -44.86 3.96 2.66
C ALA A 54 -45.81 2.79 3.03
N LEU A 55 -45.42 1.96 4.00
CA LEU A 55 -46.28 0.90 4.54
C LEU A 55 -47.39 1.46 5.46
N GLY A 56 -47.12 2.54 6.19
CA GLY A 56 -48.10 3.21 7.05
C GLY A 56 -49.24 3.87 6.27
N ASP A 57 -48.95 4.39 5.08
CA ASP A 57 -49.93 5.04 4.19
C ASP A 57 -50.75 4.03 3.35
N GLY A 58 -50.64 2.72 3.61
CA GLY A 58 -51.37 1.69 2.88
C GLY A 58 -50.86 1.41 1.45
N GLY A 59 -49.64 1.89 1.13
CA GLY A 59 -49.00 1.68 -0.16
C GLY A 59 -48.62 0.21 -0.38
N SER A 60 -48.89 -0.31 -1.59
CA SER A 60 -48.49 -1.66 -2.00
C SER A 60 -46.96 -1.82 -1.93
N PRO A 61 -46.42 -2.82 -1.21
CA PRO A 61 -44.97 -3.04 -1.10
C PRO A 61 -44.29 -3.31 -2.46
N TRP A 62 -45.06 -3.69 -3.48
CA TRP A 62 -44.57 -3.88 -4.85
C TRP A 62 -44.11 -2.59 -5.52
N VAL A 63 -44.70 -1.44 -5.17
CA VAL A 63 -44.31 -0.12 -5.72
C VAL A 63 -42.89 0.27 -5.27
N ILE A 64 -42.52 -0.17 -4.07
CA ILE A 64 -41.19 0.06 -3.49
C ILE A 64 -40.14 -0.81 -4.20
N VAL A 65 -40.46 -2.08 -4.47
CA VAL A 65 -39.58 -3.04 -5.15
C VAL A 65 -39.39 -2.70 -6.63
N ALA A 66 -40.43 -2.19 -7.31
CA ALA A 66 -40.35 -1.77 -8.71
C ALA A 66 -39.56 -0.46 -8.90
N ASN A 67 -39.30 0.30 -7.82
CA ASN A 67 -38.63 1.59 -7.92
C ASN A 67 -37.10 1.43 -7.98
N LEU A 68 -36.51 1.79 -9.13
CA LEU A 68 -35.05 1.75 -9.35
C LEU A 68 -34.26 2.57 -8.32
N ARG A 69 -34.85 3.64 -7.76
CA ARG A 69 -34.19 4.47 -6.75
C ARG A 69 -33.98 3.73 -5.43
N MET A 70 -34.89 2.83 -5.05
CA MET A 70 -34.72 1.98 -3.85
C MET A 70 -33.55 1.02 -4.02
N TRP A 71 -33.39 0.44 -5.21
CA TRP A 71 -32.26 -0.42 -5.53
C TRP A 71 -30.91 0.32 -5.51
N ALA A 72 -30.88 1.60 -5.93
CA ALA A 72 -29.68 2.42 -5.81
C ALA A 72 -29.28 2.66 -4.34
N ILE A 73 -30.26 2.87 -3.44
CA ILE A 73 -30.01 3.00 -2.00
C ILE A 73 -29.49 1.69 -1.42
N VAL A 74 -30.12 0.55 -1.75
CA VAL A 74 -29.69 -0.79 -1.33
C VAL A 74 -28.26 -1.09 -1.81
N ALA A 75 -27.95 -0.79 -3.07
CA ALA A 75 -26.60 -0.93 -3.61
C ALA A 75 -25.58 -0.05 -2.87
N GLY A 76 -25.96 1.18 -2.51
CA GLY A 76 -25.14 2.08 -1.69
C GLY A 76 -24.89 1.56 -0.28
N ILE A 77 -25.90 0.98 0.37
CA ILE A 77 -25.80 0.32 1.67
C ILE A 77 -24.83 -0.86 1.60
N ILE A 78 -25.00 -1.77 0.63
CA ILE A 78 -24.12 -2.93 0.43
C ILE A 78 -22.67 -2.47 0.16
N GLY A 79 -22.51 -1.44 -0.69
CA GLY A 79 -21.20 -0.85 -0.99
C GLY A 79 -20.49 -0.32 0.27
N CYS A 80 -21.20 0.41 1.12
CA CYS A 80 -20.63 1.02 2.32
C CYS A 80 -20.44 0.05 3.48
N LEU A 81 -21.38 -0.86 3.73
CA LEU A 81 -21.39 -1.72 4.92
C LEU A 81 -20.81 -3.11 4.69
N VAL A 82 -20.68 -3.56 3.44
CA VAL A 82 -20.16 -4.90 3.12
C VAL A 82 -18.88 -4.79 2.30
N VAL A 83 -18.94 -4.12 1.14
CA VAL A 83 -17.80 -4.08 0.21
C VAL A 83 -16.64 -3.28 0.78
N ALA A 84 -16.89 -2.10 1.35
CA ALA A 84 -15.84 -1.29 1.97
C ALA A 84 -15.12 -2.01 3.12
N PRO A 85 -15.80 -2.59 4.13
CA PRO A 85 -15.11 -3.34 5.20
C PRO A 85 -14.42 -4.61 4.72
N ILE A 86 -14.96 -5.35 3.75
CA ILE A 86 -14.26 -6.50 3.16
C ILE A 86 -13.00 -6.03 2.42
N GLY A 87 -13.09 -4.97 1.62
CA GLY A 87 -11.94 -4.40 0.92
C GLY A 87 -10.86 -3.93 1.90
N VAL A 88 -11.27 -3.31 3.01
CA VAL A 88 -10.39 -2.93 4.13
C VAL A 88 -9.73 -4.15 4.75
N PHE A 89 -10.49 -5.22 5.04
CA PHE A 89 -9.97 -6.46 5.62
C PHE A 89 -8.99 -7.18 4.71
N VAL A 90 -9.28 -7.26 3.40
CA VAL A 90 -8.36 -7.82 2.40
C VAL A 90 -7.09 -6.98 2.31
N ARG A 91 -7.21 -5.65 2.34
CA ARG A 91 -6.07 -4.73 2.32
C ARG A 91 -5.22 -4.82 3.58
N LEU A 92 -5.85 -4.98 4.74
CA LEU A 92 -5.19 -5.28 6.02
C LEU A 92 -4.50 -6.65 5.99
N ARG A 93 -5.15 -7.69 5.44
CA ARG A 93 -4.52 -9.01 5.29
C ARG A 93 -3.36 -8.99 4.30
N ARG A 94 -3.36 -8.08 3.32
CA ARG A 94 -2.25 -7.85 2.38
C ARG A 94 -1.20 -6.87 2.93
N HIS A 95 -1.19 -6.57 4.23
CA HIS A 95 -0.16 -5.73 4.84
C HIS A 95 1.23 -6.34 4.63
N GLU A 96 1.89 -5.82 3.62
CA GLU A 96 3.31 -5.96 3.41
C GLU A 96 4.03 -4.83 4.13
N SER A 97 5.18 -5.16 4.66
CA SER A 97 6.12 -4.31 5.34
C SER A 97 7.39 -4.30 4.52
N LEU A 98 8.03 -3.15 4.40
CA LEU A 98 9.31 -3.05 3.73
C LEU A 98 10.39 -3.39 4.76
N VAL A 99 11.12 -4.47 4.53
CA VAL A 99 12.26 -4.87 5.36
C VAL A 99 13.52 -4.34 4.70
N VAL A 100 14.14 -3.36 5.35
CA VAL A 100 15.44 -2.83 4.97
C VAL A 100 16.49 -3.55 5.80
N SER A 101 17.43 -4.20 5.14
CA SER A 101 18.53 -4.93 5.77
C SER A 101 19.89 -4.48 5.21
N PRO A 102 21.00 -4.85 5.85
CA PRO A 102 22.34 -4.58 5.33
C PRO A 102 22.60 -5.29 3.98
N THR A 103 22.00 -6.47 3.78
CA THR A 103 22.22 -7.29 2.57
C THR A 103 21.33 -6.87 1.39
N GLY A 104 20.19 -6.24 1.65
CA GLY A 104 19.24 -5.87 0.61
C GLY A 104 17.96 -5.26 1.15
N VAL A 105 17.01 -5.06 0.24
CA VAL A 105 15.66 -4.63 0.57
C VAL A 105 14.69 -5.74 0.15
N ALA A 106 13.73 -6.07 1.00
CA ALA A 106 12.72 -7.06 0.67
C ALA A 106 11.33 -6.61 1.16
N SER A 107 10.29 -7.15 0.54
CA SER A 107 8.93 -7.04 1.10
C SER A 107 8.70 -8.21 2.04
N ALA A 108 8.15 -7.96 3.22
CA ALA A 108 7.73 -9.00 4.14
C ALA A 108 6.25 -8.88 4.47
N ARG A 109 5.55 -9.99 4.64
CA ARG A 109 4.15 -10.03 5.06
C ARG A 109 4.07 -10.85 6.34
N ARG A 110 3.47 -10.28 7.38
CA ARG A 110 3.36 -10.92 8.71
C ARG A 110 4.71 -11.37 9.30
N GLY A 111 5.79 -10.62 9.03
CA GLY A 111 7.13 -10.93 9.54
C GLY A 111 7.94 -11.90 8.66
N GLU A 112 7.32 -12.50 7.64
CA GLU A 112 8.02 -13.39 6.69
C GLU A 112 8.35 -12.65 5.40
N VAL A 113 9.58 -12.78 4.92
CA VAL A 113 10.02 -12.19 3.66
C VAL A 113 9.33 -12.88 2.49
N LEU A 114 8.69 -12.11 1.60
CA LEU A 114 8.03 -12.65 0.42
C LEU A 114 9.06 -13.25 -0.55
N PRO A 115 8.83 -14.49 -1.04
CA PRO A 115 9.73 -15.13 -1.99
C PRO A 115 9.83 -14.31 -3.28
N GLY A 116 11.07 -14.10 -3.75
CA GLY A 116 11.34 -13.37 -4.98
C GLY A 116 11.18 -11.85 -4.91
N THR A 117 11.01 -11.27 -3.71
CA THR A 117 10.99 -9.81 -3.48
C THR A 117 12.27 -9.25 -2.87
N LEU A 118 13.23 -10.12 -2.51
CA LEU A 118 14.54 -9.71 -2.06
C LEU A 118 15.31 -9.11 -3.24
N LEU A 119 15.68 -7.85 -3.09
CA LEU A 119 16.55 -7.11 -3.99
C LEU A 119 17.88 -6.86 -3.26
N PRO A 120 18.95 -7.58 -3.63
CA PRO A 120 20.26 -7.42 -3.01
C PRO A 120 20.82 -6.00 -3.21
N ARG A 121 21.61 -5.50 -2.25
CA ARG A 121 22.21 -4.15 -2.36
C ARG A 121 23.09 -3.97 -3.59
N HIS A 122 23.81 -5.02 -3.99
CA HIS A 122 24.71 -5.01 -5.15
C HIS A 122 23.96 -4.98 -6.48
N ASP A 123 22.69 -5.40 -6.50
CA ASP A 123 21.84 -5.36 -7.69
C ASP A 123 21.16 -3.98 -7.85
N ILE A 124 21.31 -3.06 -6.88
CA ILE A 124 20.71 -1.71 -6.90
C ILE A 124 21.78 -0.69 -7.24
N GLU A 125 21.63 -0.01 -8.38
CA GLU A 125 22.50 1.08 -8.78
C GLU A 125 22.12 2.38 -8.06
N SER A 126 20.85 2.76 -8.15
CA SER A 126 20.35 3.98 -7.53
C SER A 126 18.88 3.88 -7.14
N VAL A 127 18.44 4.81 -6.28
CA VAL A 127 17.05 4.97 -5.87
C VAL A 127 16.57 6.29 -6.47
N VAL A 128 15.52 6.26 -7.31
CA VAL A 128 15.03 7.43 -8.04
C VAL A 128 13.50 7.53 -8.00
N PHE A 129 12.97 8.67 -8.40
CA PHE A 129 11.54 8.85 -8.65
C PHE A 129 11.26 8.65 -10.14
N GLU A 130 10.55 7.58 -10.47
CA GLU A 130 10.20 7.23 -11.84
C GLU A 130 8.69 7.05 -11.99
N SER A 131 8.15 7.39 -13.16
CA SER A 131 6.74 7.15 -13.48
C SER A 131 6.58 5.75 -14.08
N ALA A 132 5.63 4.97 -13.54
CA ALA A 132 5.35 3.61 -14.03
C ALA A 132 4.85 3.61 -15.49
N VAL A 133 4.11 4.65 -15.88
CA VAL A 133 3.58 4.90 -17.22
C VAL A 133 3.68 6.40 -17.47
N SER A 134 4.02 6.81 -18.70
CA SER A 134 4.03 8.22 -19.10
C SER A 134 2.78 8.54 -19.92
N PRO A 135 1.99 9.59 -19.58
CA PRO A 135 2.09 10.43 -18.38
C PRO A 135 1.50 9.73 -17.14
N GLY A 136 2.17 9.82 -15.99
CA GLY A 136 1.73 9.16 -14.75
C GLY A 136 2.50 9.61 -13.50
N PRO A 137 1.98 9.32 -12.30
CA PRO A 137 2.56 9.79 -11.04
C PRO A 137 3.96 9.22 -10.82
N LYS A 138 4.91 10.09 -10.46
CA LYS A 138 6.26 9.69 -10.07
C LYS A 138 6.21 8.92 -8.75
N VAL A 139 6.65 7.67 -8.78
CA VAL A 139 6.76 6.78 -7.62
C VAL A 139 8.22 6.45 -7.37
N LEU A 140 8.52 6.04 -6.14
CA LEU A 140 9.88 5.64 -5.80
C LEU A 140 10.21 4.31 -6.49
N ALA A 141 11.37 4.21 -7.13
CA ALA A 141 11.83 3.03 -7.85
C ALA A 141 13.29 2.72 -7.49
N TYR A 142 13.62 1.43 -7.48
CA TYR A 142 15.00 0.96 -7.51
C TYR A 142 15.41 0.80 -8.96
N MET A 143 16.48 1.48 -9.36
CA MET A 143 17.16 1.21 -10.62
C MET A 143 18.14 0.06 -10.40
N PRO A 144 17.90 -1.11 -11.00
CA PRO A 144 18.84 -2.19 -10.91
C PRO A 144 20.08 -1.93 -11.76
N THR A 145 21.20 -2.56 -11.41
CA THR A 145 22.41 -2.54 -12.24
C THR A 145 22.14 -3.20 -13.60
N GLU A 146 23.02 -2.97 -14.58
CA GLU A 146 22.85 -3.54 -15.92
C GLU A 146 22.82 -5.07 -15.89
N GLU A 147 23.66 -5.70 -15.08
CA GLU A 147 23.67 -7.15 -14.88
C GLU A 147 22.35 -7.66 -14.27
N ALA A 148 21.86 -6.99 -13.23
CA ALA A 148 20.60 -7.34 -12.59
C ALA A 148 19.41 -7.14 -13.55
N THR A 149 19.45 -6.10 -14.38
CA THR A 149 18.49 -5.82 -15.45
C THR A 149 18.47 -6.96 -16.46
N ARG A 150 19.64 -7.42 -16.95
CA ARG A 150 19.72 -8.58 -17.87
C ARG A 150 19.16 -9.85 -17.24
N ARG A 151 19.46 -10.12 -15.96
CA ARG A 151 18.92 -11.28 -15.22
C ARG A 151 17.39 -11.19 -15.06
N LEU A 152 16.85 -10.01 -14.81
CA LEU A 152 15.41 -9.77 -14.68
C LEU A 152 14.70 -9.98 -16.01
N ILE A 153 15.22 -9.40 -17.10
CA ILE A 153 14.70 -9.58 -18.45
C ILE A 153 14.75 -11.05 -18.87
N GLY A 154 15.86 -11.74 -18.62
CA GLY A 154 15.99 -13.18 -18.90
C GLY A 154 15.00 -14.06 -18.12
N ARG A 155 14.45 -13.56 -17.00
CA ARG A 155 13.38 -14.21 -16.22
C ARG A 155 11.97 -13.69 -16.57
N GLY A 156 11.83 -12.87 -17.61
CA GLY A 156 10.56 -12.25 -18.00
C GLY A 156 10.00 -11.25 -16.98
N ARG A 157 10.85 -10.72 -16.09
CA ARG A 157 10.45 -9.73 -15.07
C ARG A 157 10.70 -8.31 -15.57
N ASN A 158 9.85 -7.39 -15.13
CA ASN A 158 10.02 -5.98 -15.45
C ASN A 158 11.32 -5.45 -14.79
N PRO A 159 12.25 -4.86 -15.56
CA PRO A 159 13.48 -4.31 -15.01
C PRO A 159 13.23 -3.13 -14.06
N ARG A 160 12.06 -2.48 -14.15
CA ARG A 160 11.70 -1.39 -13.24
C ARG A 160 11.11 -1.94 -11.95
N VAL A 161 11.89 -1.92 -10.87
CA VAL A 161 11.44 -2.40 -9.56
C VAL A 161 10.86 -1.23 -8.76
N LEU A 162 9.54 -1.04 -8.88
CA LEU A 162 8.82 0.02 -8.17
C LEU A 162 8.68 -0.29 -6.68
N VAL A 163 8.94 0.70 -5.83
CA VAL A 163 8.65 0.64 -4.40
C VAL A 163 7.14 0.78 -4.21
N ARG A 164 6.52 -0.26 -3.65
CA ARG A 164 5.08 -0.25 -3.35
C ARG A 164 4.69 0.98 -2.52
N SER A 165 3.47 1.46 -2.73
CA SER A 165 2.90 2.57 -1.97
C SER A 165 2.12 2.07 -0.75
N GLY A 166 1.77 2.97 0.16
CA GLY A 166 0.96 2.63 1.35
C GLY A 166 1.76 2.19 2.57
N PHE A 167 3.05 2.53 2.64
CA PHE A 167 3.85 2.45 3.86
C PHE A 167 3.56 3.62 4.82
N VAL A 168 3.90 3.47 6.11
CA VAL A 168 3.79 4.54 7.12
C VAL A 168 4.55 5.79 6.67
N LEU A 169 5.68 5.60 5.99
CA LEU A 169 6.42 6.67 5.34
C LEU A 169 5.95 6.82 3.89
N SER A 170 5.64 8.06 3.49
CA SER A 170 5.38 8.39 2.09
C SER A 170 6.64 8.24 1.24
N HIS A 171 6.52 8.10 -0.07
CA HIS A 171 7.68 7.97 -0.97
C HIS A 171 8.70 9.11 -0.80
N ARG A 172 8.24 10.35 -0.53
CA ARG A 172 9.11 11.50 -0.23
C ARG A 172 9.95 11.31 1.04
N ARG A 173 9.41 10.64 2.07
CA ARG A 173 10.12 10.35 3.33
C ARG A 173 10.92 9.05 3.26
N LEU A 174 10.50 8.08 2.44
CA LEU A 174 11.23 6.85 2.17
C LEU A 174 12.50 7.09 1.35
N PHE A 175 12.44 8.02 0.38
CA PHE A 175 13.58 8.35 -0.48
C PHE A 175 14.88 8.66 0.29
N PRO A 176 14.92 9.62 1.23
CA PRO A 176 16.16 9.93 1.95
C PRO A 176 16.65 8.76 2.82
N VAL A 177 15.74 7.95 3.37
CA VAL A 177 16.07 6.76 4.17
C VAL A 177 16.73 5.69 3.30
N LEU A 178 16.11 5.35 2.17
CA LEU A 178 16.62 4.32 1.26
C LEU A 178 17.91 4.77 0.57
N ARG A 179 18.00 6.04 0.19
CA ARG A 179 19.21 6.64 -0.38
C ARG A 179 20.37 6.63 0.62
N ALA A 180 20.14 6.99 1.88
CA ALA A 180 21.18 6.95 2.91
C ALA A 180 21.67 5.52 3.18
N ALA A 181 20.73 4.57 3.27
CA ALA A 181 21.07 3.16 3.43
C ALA A 181 21.82 2.60 2.20
N GLN A 182 21.44 3.02 0.99
CA GLN A 182 22.15 2.62 -0.23
C GLN A 182 23.55 3.22 -0.27
N ALA A 183 23.72 4.51 0.01
CA ALA A 183 25.04 5.14 0.02
C ALA A 183 26.01 4.52 1.04
N ARG A 184 25.49 3.99 2.16
CA ARG A 184 26.30 3.39 3.22
C ARG A 184 26.65 1.91 2.99
N PHE A 185 25.70 1.13 2.46
CA PHE A 185 25.81 -0.34 2.36
C PHE A 185 25.87 -0.86 0.92
N ALA A 186 25.77 0.01 -0.09
CA ALA A 186 26.13 -0.40 -1.44
C ALA A 186 27.61 -0.82 -1.42
N PRO A 187 27.95 -1.99 -1.98
CA PRO A 187 29.34 -2.24 -2.32
C PRO A 187 29.79 -1.07 -3.21
N HIS A 188 30.94 -0.49 -2.94
CA HIS A 188 31.49 0.56 -3.80
C HIS A 188 31.83 -0.11 -5.15
N VAL A 189 30.87 -0.16 -6.07
CA VAL A 189 31.03 -0.78 -7.40
C VAL A 189 32.01 0.03 -8.27
N HIS A 190 32.50 1.18 -7.80
CA HIS A 190 33.52 1.98 -8.48
C HIS A 190 34.70 2.26 -7.54
N GLY A 191 35.43 1.19 -7.18
CA GLY A 191 36.85 1.31 -6.87
C GLY A 191 37.62 1.28 -8.18
N HIS A 192 38.15 2.42 -8.61
CA HIS A 192 39.11 2.51 -9.71
C HIS A 192 40.21 1.44 -9.56
N ARG A 193 40.36 0.61 -10.58
CA ARG A 193 41.65 0.12 -11.06
C ARG A 193 41.71 0.32 -12.56
#